data_AF-A0A3R6Z6M4-F1
#
_entry.id   AF-A0A3R6Z6M4-F1
#
_cell.length_a   1.000
_cell.length_b   1.000
_cell.length_c   1.000
_cell.angle_alpha   90.00
_cell.angle_beta   90.00
_cell.angle_gamma   90.00
#
_symmetry.space_group_name_H-M   'P 1'
#
loop_
_entity.id
_entity.type
_entity.pdbx_description
1 polymer ?
#
loop_
_entity_poly.entity_id
_entity_poly.type
_entity_poly.pdbx_seq_one_letter_code
_entity_poly.pdbx_strand_id
1 'polypeptide(L)'
;MIRIAHRYIVWSKYSGVNYQIVLYLFSRVLIGLVKLGSEKGWPIMKKYSFQEVYPALACVTWAIVMWLFEYHRNVLHPSLSKSMDFLYHDSNSWTTIQDFLPSPATVAVLALSWVNF
;
A
#
# COMPACT_ATOMS: atom_id res chain seq x y z
N MET A 1 19.44 -11.25 23.18
CA MET A 1 18.31 -12.20 23.27
C MET A 1 17.06 -11.62 23.92
N ILE A 2 17.16 -10.87 25.03
CA ILE A 2 16.02 -10.32 25.82
C ILE A 2 15.14 -9.29 25.07
N ARG A 3 15.67 -8.52 24.10
CA ARG A 3 14.91 -7.52 23.33
C ARG A 3 13.89 -8.12 22.35
N ILE A 4 14.05 -9.38 21.94
CA ILE A 4 13.16 -10.02 20.97
C ILE A 4 11.95 -10.62 21.69
N ALA A 5 12.16 -11.21 22.87
CA ALA A 5 11.10 -11.79 23.72
C ALA A 5 10.02 -10.76 24.12
N HIS A 6 10.41 -9.53 24.49
CA HIS A 6 9.46 -8.46 24.82
C HIS A 6 8.57 -8.03 23.63
N ARG A 7 9.11 -8.08 22.40
CA ARG A 7 8.33 -7.78 21.20
C ARG A 7 7.31 -8.87 20.90
N TYR A 8 7.64 -10.14 21.11
CA TYR A 8 6.69 -11.23 20.88
C TYR A 8 5.43 -11.12 21.77
N ILE A 9 5.57 -10.65 23.02
CA ILE A 9 4.46 -10.54 23.96
C ILE A 9 3.48 -9.41 23.55
N VAL A 10 3.99 -8.27 23.09
CA VAL A 10 3.17 -7.13 22.65
C VAL A 10 2.45 -7.41 21.32
N TRP A 11 3.03 -8.25 20.47
CA TRP A 11 2.54 -8.53 19.11
C TRP A 11 1.66 -9.79 19.02
N SER A 12 1.41 -10.48 20.13
CA SER A 12 0.66 -11.74 20.15
C SER A 12 -0.84 -11.59 19.87
N LYS A 13 -1.41 -10.37 19.89
CA LYS A 13 -2.82 -10.16 19.58
C LYS A 13 -3.01 -9.82 18.10
N TYR A 14 -3.80 -10.63 17.41
CA TYR A 14 -4.25 -10.34 16.06
C TYR A 14 -5.27 -9.18 16.13
N SER A 15 -4.81 -7.99 15.79
CA SER A 15 -5.62 -6.76 15.72
C SER A 15 -5.28 -6.08 14.39
N GLY A 16 -6.27 -5.42 13.78
CA GLY A 16 -6.09 -4.73 12.48
C GLY A 16 -4.92 -3.75 12.48
N VAL A 17 -4.66 -3.07 13.61
CA VAL A 17 -3.52 -2.14 13.77
C VAL A 17 -2.19 -2.90 13.76
N ASN A 18 -2.09 -3.98 14.55
CA ASN A 18 -0.87 -4.79 14.61
C ASN A 18 -0.52 -5.35 13.22
N TYR A 19 -1.54 -5.83 12.51
CA TYR A 19 -1.41 -6.35 11.16
C TYR A 19 -0.92 -5.30 10.15
N GLN A 20 -1.42 -4.06 10.23
CA GLN A 20 -0.91 -2.96 9.38
C GLN A 20 0.58 -2.67 9.63
N ILE A 21 1.02 -2.69 10.89
CA ILE A 21 2.43 -2.49 11.22
C ILE A 21 3.28 -3.65 10.70
N VAL A 22 2.81 -4.91 10.82
CA VAL A 22 3.47 -6.09 10.23
C VAL A 22 3.66 -5.90 8.72
N LEU A 23 2.60 -5.58 7.98
CA LEU A 23 2.66 -5.40 6.53
C LEU A 23 3.62 -4.29 6.11
N TYR A 24 3.62 -3.17 6.83
CA TYR A 24 4.53 -2.06 6.58
C TYR A 24 6.01 -2.47 6.77
N LEU A 25 6.31 -3.15 7.87
CA LEU A 25 7.66 -3.65 8.13
C LEU A 25 8.07 -4.71 7.09
N PHE A 26 7.15 -5.62 6.73
CA PHE A 26 7.38 -6.65 5.73
C PHE A 26 7.79 -6.05 4.38
N SER A 27 7.05 -5.04 3.90
CA SER A 27 7.40 -4.32 2.66
C SER A 27 8.81 -3.73 2.71
N ARG A 28 9.17 -3.05 3.81
CA ARG A 28 10.50 -2.44 3.95
C ARG A 28 11.64 -3.46 4.01
N VAL A 29 11.43 -4.57 4.72
CA VAL A 29 12.40 -5.67 4.77
C VAL A 29 12.57 -6.29 3.39
N LEU A 30 11.47 -6.53 2.66
CA LEU A 30 11.51 -7.13 1.33
C LEU A 30 12.26 -6.24 0.33
N ILE A 31 12.01 -4.93 0.31
CA ILE A 31 12.78 -3.97 -0.49
C ILE A 31 14.26 -3.95 -0.08
N GLY A 32 14.55 -4.03 1.23
CA GLY A 32 15.92 -4.15 1.75
C GLY A 32 16.62 -5.43 1.28
N LEU A 33 15.91 -6.55 1.24
CA LEU A 33 16.42 -7.83 0.74
C LEU A 33 16.68 -7.80 -0.77
N VAL A 34 15.80 -7.17 -1.55
CA VAL A 34 16.01 -6.95 -2.99
C VAL A 34 17.26 -6.13 -3.23
N LYS A 35 17.45 -5.02 -2.49
CA LYS A 35 18.67 -4.20 -2.56
C LYS A 35 19.91 -4.99 -2.19
N LEU A 36 19.87 -5.74 -1.09
CA LEU A 36 20.98 -6.59 -0.65
C LEU A 36 21.31 -7.69 -1.67
N GLY A 37 20.30 -8.28 -2.31
CA GLY A 37 20.48 -9.28 -3.37
C GLY A 37 21.08 -8.69 -4.65
N SER A 38 20.74 -7.43 -4.96
CA SER A 38 21.35 -6.66 -6.06
C SER A 38 22.82 -6.33 -5.77
N GLU A 39 23.14 -5.92 -4.53
CA GLU A 39 24.51 -5.57 -4.11
C GLU A 39 25.43 -6.79 -3.95
N LYS A 40 24.92 -7.91 -3.40
CA LYS A 40 25.70 -9.15 -3.25
C LYS A 40 25.88 -9.93 -4.55
N GLY A 41 25.37 -9.42 -5.67
CA GLY A 41 25.67 -9.95 -7.00
C GLY A 41 25.09 -11.34 -7.25
N TRP A 42 23.80 -11.53 -6.99
CA TRP A 42 23.09 -12.68 -7.57
C TRP A 42 23.29 -12.63 -9.10
N PRO A 43 23.68 -13.73 -9.78
CA PRO A 43 24.07 -13.70 -11.20
C PRO A 43 23.02 -13.11 -12.15
N ILE A 44 21.75 -13.06 -11.72
CA ILE A 44 20.60 -12.52 -12.47
C ILE A 44 20.49 -10.98 -12.32
N MET A 45 21.00 -10.39 -11.23
CA MET A 45 20.83 -8.97 -10.88
C MET A 45 22.12 -8.14 -10.91
N LYS A 46 23.28 -8.77 -11.16
CA LYS A 46 24.59 -8.08 -11.19
C LYS A 46 24.72 -7.02 -12.29
N LYS A 47 23.84 -7.05 -13.30
CA LYS A 47 23.89 -6.20 -14.50
C LYS A 47 22.88 -5.04 -14.48
N TYR A 48 21.91 -5.07 -13.56
CA TYR A 48 20.79 -4.12 -13.54
C TYR A 48 20.82 -3.30 -12.25
N SER A 49 20.70 -1.97 -12.38
CA SER A 49 20.57 -1.08 -11.22
C SER A 49 19.24 -1.33 -10.51
N PHE A 50 19.16 -1.05 -9.20
CA PHE A 50 17.91 -1.16 -8.43
C PHE A 50 16.74 -0.40 -9.11
N GLN A 51 17.04 0.68 -9.83
CA GLN A 51 16.07 1.46 -10.61
C GLN A 51 15.46 0.70 -11.78
N GLU A 52 16.16 -0.28 -12.36
CA GLU A 52 15.69 -1.10 -13.48
C GLU A 52 14.96 -2.36 -13.01
N VAL A 53 15.36 -2.90 -11.85
CA VAL A 53 14.71 -4.07 -11.23
C VAL A 53 13.37 -3.67 -10.59
N TYR A 54 13.26 -2.45 -10.06
CA TYR A 54 12.05 -1.93 -9.43
C TYR A 54 10.79 -2.00 -10.32
N PRO A 55 10.77 -1.48 -11.56
CA PRO A 55 9.59 -1.57 -12.42
C PRO A 55 9.23 -3.00 -12.79
N ALA A 56 10.21 -3.90 -12.98
CA ALA A 56 9.95 -5.31 -13.24
C ALA A 56 9.28 -5.99 -12.04
N LEU A 57 9.79 -5.74 -10.82
CA LEU A 57 9.18 -6.23 -9.59
C LEU A 57 7.78 -5.67 -9.38
N ALA A 58 7.56 -4.39 -9.69
CA ALA A 58 6.25 -3.76 -9.60
C ALA A 58 5.25 -4.42 -10.57
N CYS A 59 5.63 -4.63 -11.84
CA CYS A 59 4.79 -5.31 -12.82
C CYS A 59 4.46 -6.75 -12.42
N VAL A 60 5.44 -7.52 -11.94
CA VAL A 60 5.22 -8.90 -11.48
C VAL A 60 4.30 -8.92 -10.26
N THR A 61 4.55 -8.03 -9.28
CA THR A 61 3.70 -7.91 -8.09
C THR A 61 2.27 -7.56 -8.50
N TRP A 62 2.10 -6.62 -9.42
CA TRP A 62 0.79 -6.23 -9.95
C TRP A 62 0.09 -7.40 -10.66
N ALA A 63 0.78 -8.12 -11.52
CA ALA A 63 0.23 -9.29 -12.22
C ALA A 63 -0.24 -10.38 -11.24
N ILE A 64 0.54 -10.64 -10.18
CA ILE A 64 0.16 -11.57 -9.12
C ILE A 64 -1.09 -11.08 -8.38
N VAL A 65 -1.17 -9.78 -8.07
CA VAL A 65 -2.34 -9.20 -7.41
C VAL A 65 -3.60 -9.33 -8.28
N MET A 66 -3.50 -9.04 -9.57
CA MET A 66 -4.62 -9.22 -10.52
C MET A 66 -5.05 -10.68 -10.59
N TRP A 67 -4.11 -11.60 -10.73
CA TRP A 67 -4.39 -13.04 -10.75
C TRP A 67 -5.09 -13.50 -9.47
N LEU A 68 -4.60 -13.05 -8.31
CA LEU A 68 -5.14 -13.45 -7.02
C LEU A 68 -6.54 -12.88 -6.78
N PHE A 69 -6.80 -11.66 -7.26
CA PHE A 69 -8.12 -11.05 -7.19
C PHE A 69 -9.15 -11.77 -8.04
N GLU A 70 -8.79 -12.19 -9.26
CA GLU A 70 -9.70 -12.88 -10.18
C GLU A 70 -10.04 -14.29 -9.68
N TYR A 71 -9.05 -15.08 -9.26
CA TYR A 71 -9.24 -16.49 -8.92
C TYR A 71 -9.49 -16.76 -7.42
N HIS A 72 -8.94 -15.95 -6.50
CA HIS A 72 -8.96 -16.22 -5.06
C HIS A 72 -9.11 -14.96 -4.20
N ARG A 73 -10.13 -14.15 -4.48
CA ARG A 73 -10.39 -12.89 -3.77
C ARG A 73 -10.45 -12.98 -2.24
N ASN A 74 -10.88 -14.12 -1.71
CA ASN A 74 -11.00 -14.39 -0.27
C ASN A 74 -9.66 -14.49 0.47
N VAL A 75 -8.55 -14.73 -0.23
CA VAL A 75 -7.21 -14.77 0.38
C VAL A 75 -6.50 -13.41 0.31
N LEU A 76 -7.07 -12.46 -0.44
CA LEU A 76 -6.51 -11.13 -0.59
C LEU A 76 -6.80 -10.29 0.65
N HIS A 77 -5.83 -9.46 1.06
CA HIS A 77 -6.05 -8.59 2.20
C HIS A 77 -7.26 -7.66 1.94
N PRO A 78 -8.18 -7.47 2.91
CA PRO A 78 -9.41 -6.70 2.69
C PRO A 78 -9.17 -5.27 2.19
N SER A 79 -8.05 -4.65 2.59
CA SER A 79 -7.70 -3.31 2.08
C SER A 79 -7.35 -3.32 0.59
N LEU A 80 -6.64 -4.35 0.13
CA LEU A 80 -6.22 -4.47 -1.26
C LEU A 80 -7.38 -4.86 -2.16
N SER A 81 -8.26 -5.75 -1.70
CA SER A 81 -9.52 -6.05 -2.39
C SER A 81 -10.34 -4.77 -2.58
N LYS A 82 -10.53 -3.96 -1.52
CA LYS A 82 -11.24 -2.68 -1.64
C LYS A 82 -10.60 -1.72 -2.64
N SER A 83 -9.27 -1.62 -2.66
CA SER A 83 -8.57 -0.78 -3.65
C SER A 83 -8.79 -1.28 -5.08
N MET A 84 -8.80 -2.59 -5.31
CA MET A 84 -9.09 -3.15 -6.62
C MET A 84 -10.55 -2.99 -7.03
N ASP A 85 -11.49 -3.16 -6.11
CA ASP A 85 -12.90 -2.89 -6.36
C ASP A 85 -13.13 -1.43 -6.75
N PHE A 86 -12.49 -0.50 -6.04
CA PHE A 86 -12.50 0.91 -6.38
C PHE A 86 -12.01 1.16 -7.82
N LEU A 87 -10.86 0.59 -8.18
CA LEU A 87 -10.24 0.77 -9.49
C LEU A 87 -11.00 0.11 -10.66
N TYR A 88 -11.71 -0.98 -10.42
CA TYR A 88 -12.36 -1.77 -11.49
C TYR A 88 -13.87 -1.60 -11.57
N HIS A 89 -14.55 -1.38 -10.44
CA HIS A 89 -16.01 -1.31 -10.38
C HIS A 89 -16.51 0.12 -10.11
N ASP A 90 -15.80 0.87 -9.28
CA ASP A 90 -16.22 2.20 -8.81
C ASP A 90 -15.71 3.34 -9.71
N SER A 91 -14.63 3.12 -10.46
CA SER A 91 -14.08 4.09 -11.42
C SER A 91 -14.98 4.36 -12.63
N ASN A 92 -15.98 3.51 -12.87
CA ASN A 92 -16.98 3.68 -13.93
C ASN A 92 -18.21 4.48 -13.46
N SER A 93 -18.27 4.82 -12.16
CA SER A 93 -19.31 5.64 -11.56
C SER A 93 -18.78 7.05 -11.29
N TRP A 94 -18.60 7.84 -12.34
CA TRP A 94 -18.50 9.31 -12.22
C TRP A 94 -19.85 9.87 -11.79
N THR A 95 -20.21 9.68 -10.53
CA THR A 95 -21.41 10.22 -9.91
C THR A 95 -20.98 10.85 -8.61
N THR A 96 -20.51 12.09 -8.58
CA THR A 96 -21.32 13.26 -8.90
C THR A 96 -20.39 14.47 -8.76
N ILE A 97 -20.71 15.56 -9.45
CA ILE A 97 -20.09 16.89 -9.41
C ILE A 97 -19.91 17.46 -7.96
N GLN A 98 -20.37 16.75 -6.93
CA GLN A 98 -20.20 17.01 -5.50
C GLN A 98 -18.80 16.69 -4.94
N ASP A 99 -18.01 15.80 -5.56
CA ASP A 99 -16.61 15.54 -5.13
C ASP A 99 -15.64 16.67 -5.54
N PHE A 100 -16.09 17.54 -6.44
CA PHE A 100 -15.35 18.74 -6.85
C PHE A 100 -15.73 19.96 -6.01
N LEU A 101 -16.77 19.86 -5.17
CA LEU A 101 -17.16 20.94 -4.28
C LEU A 101 -16.43 20.79 -2.95
N PRO A 102 -15.72 21.83 -2.49
CA PRO A 102 -15.15 21.83 -1.14
C PRO A 102 -16.28 21.53 -0.13
N SER A 103 -15.99 20.71 0.88
CA SER A 103 -16.97 20.39 1.92
C SER A 103 -17.64 21.67 2.45
N PRO A 104 -18.91 21.64 2.89
CA PRO A 104 -19.57 22.82 3.42
C PRO A 104 -18.75 23.55 4.52
N ALA A 105 -17.95 22.79 5.27
CA ALA A 105 -17.01 23.33 6.25
C ALA A 105 -15.86 24.13 5.60
N THR A 106 -15.32 23.66 4.48
CA THR A 106 -14.27 24.35 3.72
C THR A 106 -14.80 25.64 3.07
N VAL A 107 -16.03 25.63 2.56
CA VAL A 107 -16.70 26.84 2.06
C VAL A 107 -16.97 27.83 3.19
N ALA A 108 -17.41 27.36 4.36
CA ALA A 108 -17.63 28.20 5.53
C ALA A 108 -16.33 28.86 6.03
N VAL A 109 -15.22 28.13 6.07
CA VAL A 109 -13.91 28.68 6.45
C VAL A 109 -13.44 29.72 5.44
N LEU A 110 -13.59 29.47 4.13
CA LEU A 110 -13.24 30.44 3.09
C LEU A 110 -14.13 31.69 3.17
N ALA A 111 -15.44 31.54 3.36
CA ALA A 111 -16.37 32.65 3.50
C ALA A 111 -16.07 33.49 4.76
N LEU A 112 -15.80 32.84 5.90
CA LEU A 112 -15.39 33.54 7.13
C LEU A 112 -14.04 34.24 6.96
N SER A 113 -13.10 33.66 6.21
CA SER A 113 -11.81 34.30 5.93
C SER A 113 -11.94 35.52 5.01
N TRP A 114 -12.93 35.53 4.12
CA TRP A 114 -13.18 36.63 3.18
C TRP A 114 -13.95 37.80 3.83
N VAL A 115 -14.71 37.53 4.90
CA VAL A 115 -15.47 38.56 5.65
C VAL A 115 -14.62 39.26 6.73
N ASN A 116 -13.48 38.67 7.13
CA ASN A 116 -12.57 39.24 8.14
C ASN A 116 -11.39 40.06 7.55
N PHE A 117 -11.47 40.44 6.27
CA PHE A 117 -10.52 41.32 5.58
C PHE A 117 -11.24 42.57 5.06
#